data_AF-A0A5S4GQA4-F1
#
_entry.id   AF-A0A5S4GQA4-F1
#
_cell.length_a   1.000
_cell.length_b   1.000
_cell.length_c   1.000
_cell.angle_alpha   90.00
_cell.angle_beta   90.00
_cell.angle_gamma   90.00
#
_symmetry.space_group_name_H-M   'P 1'
#
loop_
_entity.id
_entity.type
_entity.pdbx_description
1 polymer ?
#
loop_
_entity_poly.entity_id
_entity_poly.type
_entity_poly.pdbx_seq_one_letter_code
_entity_poly.pdbx_strand_id
1 'polypeptide(L)'
;MTASETRPDGIPLPDLSGRSGMRPRDRRVVQAVALVCAMAAMLVIPWADETGLVRDSLKPPEKVTTLPEGQIGELVGAQWKVFDRRTAAPLGDQGGGDVVELRMELAVRPADDASAKAVGSYGLQYRFHDGDGRVWFANALRTAEPKAGVAMRVTVRGTVPRAKADELELRIQAPKETRKQGTPLASLRFSR
;
A
#
# COMPACT_ATOMS: atom_id res chain seq x y z
N MET A 1 -27.41 -34.99 -85.51
CA MET A 1 -26.11 -34.44 -85.08
C MET A 1 -26.38 -33.31 -84.12
N THR A 2 -26.07 -33.47 -82.83
CA THR A 2 -25.73 -32.38 -81.89
C THR A 2 -24.99 -33.00 -80.71
N ALA A 3 -24.02 -32.24 -80.21
CA ALA A 3 -22.80 -32.70 -79.57
C ALA A 3 -22.95 -33.10 -78.10
N SER A 4 -22.05 -33.98 -77.67
CA SER A 4 -21.77 -34.32 -76.28
C SER A 4 -21.30 -33.09 -75.50
N GLU A 5 -21.95 -32.80 -74.38
CA GLU A 5 -21.50 -31.78 -73.42
C GLU A 5 -20.99 -32.49 -72.15
N THR A 6 -19.68 -32.70 -72.11
CA THR A 6 -18.95 -33.32 -71.00
C THR A 6 -18.73 -32.25 -69.92
N ARG A 7 -19.47 -32.30 -68.81
CA ARG A 7 -19.27 -31.41 -67.65
C ARG A 7 -18.31 -32.09 -66.66
N PRO A 8 -17.24 -31.43 -66.20
CA PRO A 8 -16.30 -32.03 -65.27
C PRO A 8 -16.92 -32.14 -63.88
N ASP A 9 -16.86 -33.34 -63.29
CA ASP A 9 -17.24 -33.58 -61.90
C ASP A 9 -16.30 -32.80 -60.97
N GLY A 10 -16.84 -31.76 -60.34
CA GLY A 10 -16.15 -31.03 -59.28
C GLY A 10 -15.99 -31.89 -58.04
N ILE A 11 -14.77 -32.00 -57.53
CA ILE A 11 -14.43 -32.69 -56.29
C ILE A 11 -15.22 -32.02 -55.14
N PRO A 12 -16.02 -32.76 -54.33
CA PRO A 12 -16.71 -32.17 -53.19
C PRO A 12 -15.68 -31.82 -52.09
N LEU A 13 -15.57 -30.53 -51.78
CA LEU A 13 -14.85 -30.05 -50.60
C LEU A 13 -15.64 -30.43 -49.33
N PRO A 14 -14.98 -30.87 -48.24
CA PRO A 14 -15.65 -31.12 -46.99
C PRO A 14 -16.25 -29.82 -46.44
N ASP A 15 -17.52 -29.91 -46.06
CA ASP A 15 -18.31 -28.81 -45.51
C ASP A 15 -17.69 -28.32 -44.18
N LEU A 16 -17.19 -27.08 -44.17
CA LEU A 16 -16.59 -26.41 -43.00
C LEU A 16 -17.64 -25.97 -41.95
N SER A 17 -18.88 -26.41 -42.09
CA SER A 17 -20.03 -26.07 -41.23
C SER A 17 -20.02 -26.76 -39.85
N GLY A 18 -19.00 -27.56 -39.54
CA GLY A 18 -18.83 -28.28 -38.27
C GLY A 18 -18.23 -27.48 -37.10
N ARG A 19 -18.23 -26.15 -37.11
CA ARG A 19 -17.94 -25.39 -35.87
C ARG A 19 -19.10 -25.61 -34.91
N SER A 20 -18.87 -26.42 -33.89
CA SER A 20 -19.78 -26.75 -32.80
C SER A 20 -20.37 -25.48 -32.15
N GLY A 21 -21.43 -24.96 -32.74
CA GLY A 21 -22.19 -23.83 -32.21
C GLY A 21 -23.03 -24.29 -31.02
N MET A 22 -23.00 -23.52 -29.94
CA MET A 22 -23.84 -23.77 -28.77
C MET A 22 -25.30 -23.94 -29.19
N ARG A 23 -25.97 -24.98 -28.68
CA ARG A 23 -27.38 -25.20 -28.97
C ARG A 23 -28.18 -23.98 -28.48
N PRO A 24 -29.28 -23.61 -29.16
CA PRO A 24 -30.06 -22.42 -28.83
C PRO A 24 -30.56 -22.40 -27.37
N ARG A 25 -30.78 -23.56 -26.76
CA ARG A 25 -31.15 -23.69 -25.33
C ARG A 25 -29.97 -23.41 -24.41
N ASP A 26 -28.80 -23.97 -24.70
CA ASP A 26 -27.58 -23.75 -23.90
C ASP A 26 -27.17 -22.28 -23.92
N ARG A 27 -27.32 -21.61 -25.07
CA ARG A 27 -27.11 -20.16 -25.19
C ARG A 27 -28.03 -19.35 -24.27
N ARG A 28 -29.31 -19.75 -24.14
CA ARG A 28 -30.27 -19.09 -23.25
C ARG A 28 -29.94 -19.31 -21.78
N VAL A 29 -29.48 -20.51 -21.41
CA VAL A 29 -29.03 -20.82 -20.04
C VAL A 29 -27.80 -19.99 -19.68
N VAL A 30 -26.80 -19.93 -20.56
CA VAL A 30 -25.58 -19.13 -20.34
C VAL A 30 -25.92 -17.64 -20.23
N GLN A 31 -26.84 -17.13 -21.06
CA GLN A 31 -27.30 -15.74 -20.97
C GLN A 31 -28.02 -15.45 -19.64
N ALA A 32 -28.87 -16.37 -19.17
CA ALA A 32 -29.55 -16.22 -17.88
C ALA A 32 -28.56 -16.23 -16.71
N VAL A 33 -27.60 -17.15 -16.72
CA VAL A 33 -26.54 -17.20 -15.70
C VAL A 33 -25.69 -15.94 -15.72
N ALA A 34 -25.27 -15.49 -16.92
CA ALA A 34 -24.49 -14.25 -17.07
C ALA A 34 -25.27 -13.03 -16.56
N LEU A 35 -26.58 -12.95 -16.81
CA LEU A 35 -27.42 -11.86 -16.34
C LEU A 35 -27.53 -11.86 -14.82
N VAL A 36 -27.75 -13.03 -14.20
CA VAL A 36 -27.80 -13.16 -12.74
C VAL A 36 -26.46 -12.78 -12.11
N CYS A 37 -25.34 -13.22 -12.68
CA CYS A 37 -24.01 -12.82 -12.23
C CYS A 37 -23.77 -11.31 -12.38
N ALA A 38 -24.19 -10.71 -13.50
CA ALA A 38 -24.04 -9.28 -13.73
C ALA A 38 -24.88 -8.45 -12.75
N MET A 39 -26.12 -8.87 -12.47
CA MET A 39 -26.98 -8.22 -11.48
C MET A 39 -26.43 -8.37 -10.06
N ALA A 40 -25.92 -9.55 -9.70
CA ALA A 40 -25.27 -9.77 -8.40
C ALA A 40 -24.01 -8.89 -8.25
N ALA A 41 -23.20 -8.79 -9.30
CA ALA A 41 -22.02 -7.92 -9.31
C ALA A 41 -22.42 -6.44 -9.16
N MET A 42 -23.44 -5.95 -9.87
CA MET A 42 -23.94 -4.58 -9.74
C MET A 42 -24.44 -4.23 -8.34
N LEU A 43 -24.92 -5.20 -7.56
CA LEU A 43 -25.36 -4.98 -6.18
C LEU A 43 -24.20 -5.01 -5.17
N VAL A 44 -23.18 -5.84 -5.41
CA VAL A 44 -22.06 -6.04 -4.48
C VAL A 44 -20.96 -4.99 -4.67
N ILE A 45 -20.70 -4.54 -5.91
CA ILE A 45 -19.65 -3.55 -6.21
C ILE A 45 -19.86 -2.22 -5.45
N PRO A 46 -21.07 -1.62 -5.41
CA PRO A 46 -21.30 -0.39 -4.67
C PRO A 46 -21.07 -0.57 -3.16
N TRP A 47 -21.43 -1.73 -2.60
CA TRP A 47 -21.21 -2.04 -1.20
C TRP A 47 -19.72 -2.21 -0.85
N ALA A 48 -18.95 -2.84 -1.74
CA ALA A 48 -17.50 -2.94 -1.58
C ALA A 48 -16.82 -1.56 -1.69
N ASP A 49 -17.33 -0.69 -2.56
CA ASP A 49 -16.81 0.67 -2.74
C ASP A 49 -17.16 1.58 -1.54
N GLU A 50 -18.41 1.54 -1.08
CA GLU A 50 -18.88 2.27 0.10
C GLU A 50 -18.16 1.83 1.38
N THR A 51 -17.88 0.53 1.56
CA THR A 51 -17.10 0.07 2.73
C THR A 51 -15.65 0.52 2.69
N GLY A 52 -15.06 0.70 1.50
CA GLY A 52 -13.74 1.32 1.31
C GLY A 52 -13.76 2.80 1.67
N LEU A 53 -14.70 3.56 1.09
CA LEU A 53 -14.90 4.99 1.33
C LEU A 53 -15.23 5.30 2.79
N VAL A 54 -16.10 4.51 3.43
CA VAL A 54 -16.44 4.65 4.85
C VAL A 54 -15.22 4.32 5.72
N ARG A 55 -14.44 3.28 5.40
CA ARG A 55 -13.20 2.97 6.14
C ARG A 55 -12.17 4.10 6.03
N ASP A 56 -12.06 4.74 4.88
CA ASP A 56 -11.15 5.87 4.67
C ASP A 56 -11.67 7.16 5.30
N SER A 57 -12.99 7.40 5.27
CA SER A 57 -13.64 8.55 5.93
C SER A 57 -13.67 8.44 7.47
N LEU A 58 -13.63 7.22 8.00
CA LEU A 58 -13.48 6.94 9.43
C LEU A 58 -12.04 7.10 9.93
N LYS A 59 -11.04 7.23 9.04
CA LYS A 59 -9.68 7.61 9.45
C LYS A 59 -9.74 9.06 9.91
N PRO A 60 -9.36 9.37 11.17
CA PRO A 60 -9.34 10.74 11.63
C PRO A 60 -8.48 11.60 10.70
N PRO A 61 -8.88 12.86 10.41
CA PRO A 61 -8.06 13.74 9.59
C PRO A 61 -6.64 13.79 10.16
N GLU A 62 -5.63 13.59 9.32
CA GLU A 62 -4.24 13.57 9.75
C GLU A 62 -3.64 14.96 9.54
N LYS A 63 -3.05 15.55 10.58
CA LYS A 63 -2.26 16.77 10.43
C LYS A 63 -0.82 16.37 10.18
N VAL A 64 -0.37 16.56 8.95
CA VAL A 64 1.00 16.23 8.52
C VAL A 64 1.86 17.47 8.66
N THR A 65 2.88 17.39 9.51
CA THR A 65 3.99 18.34 9.51
C THR A 65 5.07 17.77 8.60
N THR A 66 5.23 18.35 7.42
CA THR A 66 6.28 17.98 6.48
C THR A 66 7.56 18.75 6.80
N LEU A 67 8.67 18.03 6.90
CA LEU A 67 9.98 18.58 7.21
C LEU A 67 11.00 18.19 6.14
N PRO A 68 11.76 19.17 5.62
CA PRO A 68 12.92 18.90 4.80
C PRO A 68 13.98 18.09 5.54
N GLU A 69 14.89 17.49 4.78
CA GLU A 69 16.02 16.73 5.28
C GLU A 69 16.85 17.52 6.32
N GLY A 70 17.22 16.86 7.41
CA GLY A 70 18.07 17.44 8.46
C GLY A 70 17.37 18.42 9.42
N GLN A 71 16.10 18.75 9.20
CA GLN A 71 15.33 19.59 10.12
C GLN A 71 14.83 18.83 11.36
N ILE A 72 14.56 19.61 12.41
CA ILE A 72 14.00 19.11 13.66
C ILE A 72 12.48 19.32 13.64
N GLY A 73 11.75 18.25 13.87
CA GLY A 73 10.30 18.23 14.05
C GLY A 73 9.87 18.03 15.48
N GLU A 74 8.60 18.31 15.77
CA GLU A 74 8.01 17.99 17.06
C GLU A 74 6.80 17.06 16.89
N LEU A 75 6.84 15.89 17.55
CA LEU A 75 5.71 14.96 17.69
C LEU A 75 5.61 14.55 19.14
N VAL A 76 4.41 14.47 19.69
CA VAL A 76 4.15 13.97 21.06
C VAL A 76 5.03 14.63 22.13
N GLY A 77 5.33 15.93 21.98
CA GLY A 77 6.19 16.69 22.89
C GLY A 77 7.67 16.29 22.85
N ALA A 78 8.09 15.53 21.84
CA ALA A 78 9.47 15.16 21.60
C ALA A 78 9.96 15.80 20.30
N GLN A 79 11.24 16.21 20.29
CA GLN A 79 11.94 16.64 19.10
C GLN A 79 12.45 15.43 18.32
N TRP A 80 12.28 15.43 17.00
CA TRP A 80 12.66 14.35 16.08
C TRP A 80 13.52 14.89 14.96
N LYS A 81 14.62 14.23 14.65
CA LYS A 81 15.47 14.57 13.52
C LYS A 81 16.02 13.30 12.88
N VAL A 82 15.89 13.18 11.56
CA VAL A 82 16.63 12.18 10.79
C VAL A 82 18.06 12.66 10.63
N PHE A 83 19.04 11.80 10.91
CA PHE A 83 20.46 12.13 10.75
C PHE A 83 21.26 11.11 9.95
N ASP A 84 20.72 9.90 9.73
CA ASP A 84 21.35 8.91 8.86
C ASP A 84 20.28 8.09 8.11
N ARG A 85 20.63 7.66 6.89
CA ARG A 85 19.83 6.80 6.02
C ARG A 85 20.76 5.83 5.32
N ARG A 86 20.44 4.55 5.38
CA ARG A 86 21.22 3.49 4.72
C ARG A 86 20.35 2.34 4.28
N THR A 87 20.79 1.67 3.23
CA THR A 87 20.20 0.40 2.80
C THR A 87 21.05 -0.77 3.31
N ALA A 88 20.41 -1.89 3.57
CA ALA A 88 21.05 -3.13 3.96
C ALA A 88 20.44 -4.30 3.18
N ALA A 89 21.08 -5.46 3.26
CA ALA A 89 20.49 -6.70 2.75
C ALA A 89 19.12 -6.92 3.42
N PRO A 90 18.11 -7.40 2.67
CA PRO A 90 16.79 -7.67 3.22
C PRO A 90 16.88 -8.74 4.33
N LEU A 91 16.01 -8.61 5.34
CA LEU A 91 15.86 -9.60 6.41
C LEU A 91 15.25 -10.90 5.86
N GLY A 92 16.04 -11.99 5.86
CA GLY A 92 15.61 -13.36 5.53
C GLY A 92 16.17 -13.91 4.22
N ASP A 93 16.02 -15.23 4.02
CA ASP A 93 16.57 -15.99 2.87
C ASP A 93 15.80 -15.77 1.55
N GLN A 94 15.02 -14.68 1.47
CA GLN A 94 14.29 -14.29 0.25
C GLN A 94 15.21 -13.51 -0.69
N GLY A 95 16.29 -14.15 -1.12
CA GLY A 95 17.18 -13.69 -2.20
C GLY A 95 16.53 -13.70 -3.60
N GLY A 96 15.21 -13.56 -3.70
CA GLY A 96 14.46 -13.66 -4.96
C GLY A 96 13.65 -12.42 -5.37
N GLY A 97 13.60 -11.38 -4.54
CA GLY A 97 12.87 -10.13 -4.84
C GLY A 97 13.80 -8.92 -4.95
N ASP A 98 13.48 -7.95 -5.81
CA ASP A 98 14.18 -6.66 -5.91
C ASP A 98 13.84 -5.73 -4.73
N VAL A 99 14.16 -6.20 -3.53
CA VAL A 99 13.88 -5.52 -2.25
C VAL A 99 15.15 -5.34 -1.44
N VAL A 100 15.16 -4.29 -0.61
CA VAL A 100 16.23 -3.97 0.33
C VAL A 100 15.63 -3.61 1.68
N GLU A 101 16.42 -3.74 2.75
CA GLU A 101 16.06 -3.16 4.04
C GLU A 101 16.50 -1.69 4.07
N LEU A 102 15.54 -0.77 4.12
CA LEU A 102 15.80 0.64 4.37
C LEU A 102 15.89 0.87 5.87
N ARG A 103 16.98 1.49 6.33
CA ARG A 103 17.22 1.89 7.72
C ARG A 103 17.37 3.41 7.78
N MET A 104 16.61 4.04 8.68
CA MET A 104 16.75 5.46 9.01
C MET A 104 17.10 5.58 10.49
N GLU A 105 18.15 6.34 10.80
CA GLU A 105 18.49 6.69 12.17
C GLU A 105 17.90 8.06 12.51
N LEU A 106 17.15 8.09 13.61
CA LEU A 106 16.53 9.28 14.15
C LEU A 106 17.12 9.61 15.51
N ALA A 107 17.38 10.89 15.74
CA ALA A 107 17.61 11.47 17.04
C ALA A 107 16.26 11.92 17.59
N VAL A 108 15.93 11.45 18.80
CA VAL A 108 14.68 11.78 19.49
C VAL A 108 15.01 12.36 20.85
N ARG A 109 14.47 13.53 21.17
CA ARG A 109 14.65 14.18 22.47
C ARG A 109 13.28 14.52 23.06
N PRO A 110 12.77 13.73 24.01
CA PRO A 110 11.57 14.08 24.76
C PRO A 110 11.79 15.36 25.57
N ALA A 111 10.79 16.24 25.65
CA ALA A 111 10.90 17.46 26.44
C ALA A 111 10.70 17.20 27.95
N ASP A 112 9.85 16.24 28.30
CA ASP A 112 9.38 15.94 29.67
C ASP A 112 9.08 14.44 29.86
N ASP A 113 8.64 14.04 31.06
CA ASP A 113 8.35 12.63 31.36
C ASP A 113 7.14 12.08 30.59
N ALA A 114 6.16 12.94 30.28
CA ALA A 114 4.98 12.55 29.53
C ALA A 114 5.32 12.21 28.07
N SER A 115 6.13 13.06 27.42
CA SER A 115 6.67 12.82 26.09
C SER A 115 7.65 11.64 26.08
N ALA A 116 8.46 11.46 27.12
CA ALA A 116 9.33 10.28 27.24
C ALA A 116 8.50 8.99 27.28
N LYS A 117 7.43 8.97 28.07
CA LYS A 117 6.47 7.86 28.11
C LYS A 117 5.76 7.66 26.76
N ALA A 118 5.39 8.73 26.07
CA ALA A 118 4.76 8.64 24.75
C ALA A 118 5.70 8.01 23.70
N VAL A 119 6.97 8.42 23.67
CA VAL A 119 8.02 7.82 22.82
C VAL A 119 8.31 6.36 23.24
N GLY A 120 8.22 6.06 24.54
CA GLY A 120 8.43 4.73 25.13
C GLY A 120 7.27 3.75 24.88
N SER A 121 6.08 4.29 24.62
CA SER A 121 4.89 3.48 24.36
C SER A 121 4.89 2.87 22.96
N TYR A 122 4.25 1.70 22.81
CA TYR A 122 4.13 0.98 21.53
C TYR A 122 3.15 1.63 20.53
N GLY A 123 2.65 2.83 20.81
CA GLY A 123 1.57 3.45 20.04
C GLY A 123 1.99 4.21 18.79
N LEU A 124 3.28 4.51 18.61
CA LEU A 124 3.79 5.22 17.43
C LEU A 124 3.85 4.30 16.21
N GLN A 125 3.30 4.76 15.09
CA GLN A 125 3.34 4.02 13.83
C GLN A 125 4.38 4.64 12.90
N TYR A 126 5.22 3.77 12.31
CA TYR A 126 6.27 4.16 11.38
C TYR A 126 5.95 3.58 10.01
N ARG A 127 5.92 4.43 8.99
CA ARG A 127 5.61 4.04 7.61
C ARG A 127 6.54 4.74 6.64
N PHE A 128 6.94 4.04 5.59
CA PHE A 128 7.56 4.66 4.42
C PHE A 128 6.50 4.96 3.38
N HIS A 129 6.59 6.12 2.76
CA HIS A 129 5.69 6.59 1.71
C HIS A 129 6.48 6.97 0.46
N ASP A 130 5.92 6.73 -0.72
CA ASP A 130 6.42 7.32 -1.96
C ASP A 130 5.53 8.49 -2.43
N GLY A 131 5.96 9.16 -3.49
CA GLY A 131 5.18 10.25 -4.11
C GLY A 131 3.86 9.79 -4.75
N ASP A 132 3.69 8.49 -4.97
CA ASP A 132 2.48 7.89 -5.55
C ASP A 132 1.46 7.46 -4.47
N GLY A 133 1.77 7.67 -3.19
CA GLY A 133 0.91 7.33 -2.05
C GLY A 133 0.97 5.87 -1.61
N ARG A 134 1.90 5.06 -2.15
CA ARG A 134 2.14 3.68 -1.67
C ARG A 134 2.82 3.72 -0.30
N VAL A 135 2.56 2.67 0.49
CA VAL A 135 2.92 2.63 1.90
C VAL A 135 3.59 1.30 2.24
N TRP A 136 4.72 1.39 2.95
CA TRP A 136 5.40 0.22 3.53
C TRP A 136 5.47 0.37 5.04
N PHE A 137 5.22 -0.73 5.75
CA PHE A 137 5.35 -0.76 7.20
C PHE A 137 6.83 -0.72 7.61
N ALA A 138 7.12 0.03 8.66
CA ALA A 138 8.44 0.09 9.26
C ALA A 138 8.34 -0.17 10.77
N ASN A 139 9.40 -0.76 11.32
CA ASN A 139 9.55 -1.03 12.73
C ASN A 139 10.64 -0.14 13.32
N ALA A 140 10.37 0.45 14.48
CA ALA A 140 11.36 1.20 15.23
C ALA A 140 12.05 0.31 16.28
N LEU A 141 13.37 0.37 16.31
CA LEU A 141 14.20 -0.20 17.35
C LEU A 141 14.81 0.93 18.17
N ARG A 142 14.65 0.87 19.49
CA ARG A 142 15.23 1.83 20.42
C ARG A 142 16.51 1.26 21.01
N THR A 143 17.53 2.10 21.19
CA THR A 143 18.78 1.68 21.82
C THR A 143 18.76 1.77 23.35
N ALA A 144 17.81 2.52 23.91
CA ALA A 144 17.66 2.71 25.35
C ALA A 144 16.19 3.07 25.67
N GLU A 145 15.86 3.17 26.96
CA GLU A 145 14.57 3.70 27.38
C GLU A 145 14.56 5.24 27.28
N PRO A 146 13.49 5.87 26.77
CA PRO A 146 13.41 7.33 26.65
C PRO A 146 13.44 8.02 28.01
N LYS A 147 14.12 9.16 28.09
CA LYS A 147 14.19 10.00 29.30
C LYS A 147 13.94 11.45 28.93
N ALA A 148 13.28 12.19 29.83
CA ALA A 148 13.04 13.62 29.67
C ALA A 148 14.35 14.38 29.44
N GLY A 149 14.36 15.27 28.45
CA GLY A 149 15.48 16.14 28.11
C GLY A 149 16.70 15.46 27.48
N VAL A 150 16.75 14.13 27.42
CA VAL A 150 17.90 13.36 26.93
C VAL A 150 17.65 12.90 25.50
N ALA A 151 18.57 13.23 24.60
CA ALA A 151 18.51 12.73 23.22
C ALA A 151 18.89 11.25 23.17
N MET A 152 18.15 10.49 22.36
CA MET A 152 18.38 9.07 22.13
C MET A 152 18.29 8.73 20.65
N ARG A 153 18.87 7.59 20.28
CA ARG A 153 18.79 7.06 18.92
C ARG A 153 17.62 6.07 18.79
N VAL A 154 16.86 6.25 17.71
CA VAL A 154 15.85 5.31 17.24
C VAL A 154 16.19 4.90 15.82
N THR A 155 16.27 3.61 15.56
CA THR A 155 16.49 3.08 14.20
C THR A 155 15.17 2.56 13.65
N VAL A 156 14.67 3.20 12.60
CA VAL A 156 13.48 2.75 11.88
C VAL A 156 13.91 1.91 10.69
N ARG A 157 13.38 0.69 10.56
CA ARG A 157 13.71 -0.23 9.48
C ARG A 157 12.48 -0.83 8.82
N GLY A 158 12.55 -1.08 7.53
CA GLY A 158 11.49 -1.74 6.77
C GLY A 158 11.98 -2.27 5.43
N THR A 159 11.29 -3.28 4.90
CA THR A 159 11.60 -3.89 3.60
C THR A 159 10.87 -3.13 2.50
N VAL A 160 11.61 -2.64 1.52
CA VAL A 160 11.10 -1.77 0.45
C VAL A 160 11.71 -2.16 -0.91
N PRO A 161 11.06 -1.81 -2.04
CA PRO A 161 11.64 -2.03 -3.37
C PRO A 161 12.97 -1.29 -3.52
N ARG A 162 14.00 -1.95 -4.08
CA ARG A 162 15.34 -1.37 -4.22
C ARG A 162 15.32 -0.07 -5.02
N ALA A 163 14.61 -0.07 -6.15
CA ALA A 163 14.49 1.10 -7.03
C ALA A 163 13.86 2.33 -6.35
N LYS A 164 13.11 2.15 -5.25
CA LYS A 164 12.46 3.24 -4.51
C LYS A 164 13.20 3.63 -3.24
N ALA A 165 14.22 2.88 -2.82
CA ALA A 165 14.84 3.02 -1.51
C ALA A 165 15.42 4.41 -1.22
N ASP A 166 15.68 5.25 -2.22
CA ASP A 166 16.19 6.62 -2.06
C ASP A 166 15.11 7.72 -2.20
N GLU A 167 13.92 7.34 -2.63
CA GLU A 167 12.77 8.25 -2.83
C GLU A 167 11.78 8.20 -1.66
N LEU A 168 11.85 7.15 -0.84
CA LEU A 168 10.89 6.96 0.24
C LEU A 168 11.06 7.96 1.37
N GLU A 169 9.94 8.50 1.81
CA GLU A 169 9.83 9.42 2.92
C GLU A 169 9.34 8.69 4.16
N LEU A 170 9.88 9.06 5.33
CA LEU A 170 9.43 8.49 6.59
C LEU A 170 8.27 9.31 7.15
N ARG A 171 7.20 8.61 7.51
CA ARG A 171 6.08 9.17 8.25
C ARG A 171 5.94 8.51 9.61
N ILE A 172 5.90 9.34 10.64
CA ILE A 172 5.69 8.95 12.04
C ILE A 172 4.33 9.47 12.46
N GLN A 173 3.45 8.58 12.91
CA GLN A 173 2.11 8.93 13.33
C GLN A 173 1.95 8.72 14.84
N ALA A 174 1.37 9.71 15.52
CA ALA A 174 1.03 9.63 16.93
C ALA A 174 0.01 8.51 17.21
N PRO A 175 0.03 7.90 18.42
CA PRO A 175 -0.97 6.91 18.81
C PRO A 175 -2.39 7.44 18.68
N LYS A 176 -3.33 6.57 18.32
CA LYS A 176 -4.77 6.91 18.33
C LYS A 176 -5.26 7.32 19.72
N GLU A 177 -4.65 6.78 20.77
CA GLU A 177 -5.00 7.02 22.18
C GLU A 177 -4.61 8.43 22.67
N THR A 178 -3.61 9.06 22.05
CA THR A 178 -3.25 10.47 22.35
C THR A 178 -4.22 11.49 21.73
N ARG A 179 -5.24 11.03 21.00
CA ARG A 179 -6.23 11.90 20.35
C ARG A 179 -7.27 12.40 21.36
N LYS A 180 -7.40 13.72 21.50
CA LYS A 180 -8.63 14.33 22.03
C LYS A 180 -9.72 14.24 20.97
N GLN A 181 -10.92 13.80 21.34
CA GLN A 181 -12.05 13.61 20.41
C GLN A 181 -12.25 14.87 19.53
N GLY A 182 -12.30 14.70 18.20
CA GLY A 182 -12.41 15.80 17.24
C GLY A 182 -11.10 16.42 16.75
N THR A 183 -9.94 16.12 17.37
CA THR A 183 -8.64 16.65 16.90
C THR A 183 -8.01 15.75 15.82
N PRO A 184 -7.29 16.33 14.84
CA PRO A 184 -6.52 15.57 13.86
C PRO A 184 -5.41 14.74 14.49
N LEU A 185 -5.11 13.57 13.90
CA LEU A 185 -3.94 12.78 14.30
C LEU A 185 -2.67 13.50 13.84
N ALA A 186 -1.85 13.92 14.80
CA ALA A 186 -0.56 14.52 14.50
C ALA A 186 0.36 13.48 13.85
N SER A 187 1.03 13.88 12.78
CA SER A 187 2.02 13.07 12.10
C SER A 187 3.16 13.93 11.59
N LEU A 188 4.34 13.34 11.57
CA LEU A 188 5.57 13.95 11.10
C LEU A 188 6.02 13.23 9.83
N ARG A 189 6.24 14.00 8.76
CA ARG A 189 6.75 13.51 7.48
C ARG A 189 8.12 14.11 7.25
N PHE A 190 9.12 13.27 7.07
CA PHE A 190 10.46 13.68 6.65
C PHE A 190 10.53 13.55 5.13
N SER A 191 10.32 14.68 4.44
CA SER A 191 10.41 14.78 2.99
C SER A 191 11.85 15.02 2.56
N ARG A 192 12.12 14.64 1.31
CA ARG A 192 13.35 15.01 0.62
C ARG A 192 13.17 16.34 -0.10
#